data_AF-A0A8H8DLT7-F1
#
_entry.id   AF-A0A8H8DLT7-F1
#
_cell.length_a   1.000
_cell.length_b   1.000
_cell.length_c   1.000
_cell.angle_alpha   90.00
_cell.angle_beta   90.00
_cell.angle_gamma   90.00
#
_symmetry.space_group_name_H-M   'P 1'
#
loop_
_entity.id
_entity.type
_entity.pdbx_description
1 polymer ?
#
loop_
_entity_poly.entity_id
_entity_poly.type
_entity_poly.pdbx_seq_one_letter_code
_entity_poly.pdbx_strand_id
1 'polypeptide(L)'
;MGVGLAQVLEENFSGLGVEDSETEEKGGGRGPDKDVDIERRRKAGGRARVISRLLSAFDSPAYACLTTEFCENVFNRAIPDVPGVSYYSYGAAAEFSVYDTLRIPWEVVRRRDGPNDAS
;
A
#
# COMPACT_ATOMS: atom_id res chain seq x y z
N MET A 1 -27.79 -2.13 17.42
CA MET A 1 -27.44 -1.18 16.33
C MET A 1 -25.95 -1.35 16.07
N GLY A 2 -25.57 -2.31 15.22
CA GLY A 2 -24.18 -2.68 14.98
C GLY A 2 -23.71 -2.05 13.68
N VAL A 3 -22.81 -1.08 13.76
CA VAL A 3 -22.07 -0.61 12.59
C VAL A 3 -21.09 -1.71 12.18
N GLY A 4 -21.24 -2.20 10.95
CA GLY A 4 -20.43 -3.29 10.42
C GLY A 4 -18.99 -2.85 10.24
N LEU A 5 -18.02 -3.70 10.61
CA LEU A 5 -16.58 -3.48 10.42
C LEU A 5 -16.23 -3.08 8.96
N ALA A 6 -17.03 -3.54 7.98
CA ALA A 6 -16.90 -3.14 6.58
C ALA A 6 -17.07 -1.63 6.37
N GLN A 7 -17.98 -1.00 7.10
CA GLN A 7 -18.27 0.44 6.99
C GLN A 7 -17.17 1.29 7.63
N VAL A 8 -16.59 0.82 8.74
CA VAL A 8 -15.42 1.47 9.38
C VAL A 8 -14.17 1.33 8.50
N LEU A 9 -14.04 0.24 7.75
CA LEU A 9 -12.92 0.05 6.83
C LEU A 9 -13.05 0.90 5.56
N GLU A 10 -14.26 1.04 4.99
CA GLU A 10 -14.49 1.95 3.85
C GLU A 10 -14.24 3.42 4.22
N GLU A 11 -14.67 3.86 5.40
CA GLU A 11 -14.44 5.24 5.87
C GLU A 11 -12.95 5.56 6.08
N ASN A 12 -12.14 4.56 6.47
CA ASN A 12 -10.71 4.76 6.71
C ASN A 12 -9.84 4.61 5.45
N PHE A 13 -10.29 3.83 4.45
CA PHE A 13 -9.53 3.61 3.22
C PHE A 13 -9.95 4.50 2.05
N SER A 14 -11.16 5.08 2.07
CA SER A 14 -11.62 6.04 1.05
C SER A 14 -10.79 7.34 0.99
N GLY A 15 -9.93 7.61 1.98
CA GLY A 15 -9.00 8.74 1.99
C GLY A 15 -7.68 8.50 1.25
N LEU A 16 -7.36 7.26 0.89
CA LEU A 16 -6.18 6.89 0.10
C LEU A 16 -6.60 6.78 -1.37
N GLY A 17 -6.85 7.94 -1.98
CA GLY A 17 -7.01 8.05 -3.43
C GLY A 17 -5.74 7.59 -4.12
N VAL A 18 -5.74 6.35 -4.61
CA VAL A 18 -4.96 5.97 -5.78
C VAL A 18 -5.73 6.57 -6.96
N GLU A 19 -5.42 7.82 -7.28
CA GLU A 19 -5.90 8.44 -8.51
C GLU A 19 -4.99 7.97 -9.64
N ASP A 20 -5.50 7.02 -10.44
CA ASP A 20 -4.95 6.70 -11.74
C ASP A 20 -4.90 7.99 -12.56
N SER A 21 -3.70 8.29 -13.05
CA SER A 21 -3.43 9.48 -13.84
C SER A 21 -4.10 9.37 -15.20
N GLU A 22 -5.31 9.89 -15.33
CA GLU A 22 -5.90 10.24 -16.61
C GLU A 22 -6.19 11.74 -16.63
N THR A 23 -5.41 12.45 -17.44
CA THR A 23 -5.62 13.84 -17.82
C THR A 23 -6.87 13.99 -18.67
N GLU A 24 -7.87 14.71 -18.18
CA GLU A 24 -8.82 15.43 -19.04
C GLU A 24 -9.19 16.78 -18.42
N GLU A 25 -8.80 17.86 -19.09
CA GLU A 25 -9.37 19.19 -18.88
C GLU A 25 -10.83 19.20 -19.32
N LYS A 26 -11.74 19.69 -18.47
CA LYS A 26 -12.86 20.56 -18.90
C LYS A 26 -13.47 21.31 -17.72
N GLY A 27 -13.68 22.61 -17.94
CA GLY A 27 -13.97 23.60 -16.91
C GLY A 27 -15.40 23.64 -16.36
N GLY A 28 -15.57 24.49 -15.34
CA GLY A 28 -16.87 25.05 -14.94
C GLY A 28 -17.09 25.19 -13.42
N GLY A 29 -17.23 26.43 -12.94
CA GLY A 29 -17.98 26.79 -11.72
C GLY A 29 -17.19 26.96 -10.41
N ARG A 30 -16.91 28.22 -10.04
CA ARG A 30 -16.24 28.64 -8.78
C ARG A 30 -17.29 28.98 -7.71
N GLY A 31 -17.43 28.13 -6.70
CA GLY A 31 -18.20 28.39 -5.47
C GLY A 31 -17.29 28.52 -4.24
N PRO A 32 -17.62 29.38 -3.25
CA PRO A 32 -16.71 29.81 -2.18
C PRO A 32 -16.43 28.77 -1.06
N ASP A 33 -17.00 27.57 -1.16
CA ASP A 33 -16.93 26.55 -0.09
C ASP A 33 -15.67 25.67 -0.16
N LYS A 34 -14.98 25.63 -1.31
CA LYS A 34 -13.78 24.79 -1.49
C LYS A 34 -12.54 25.35 -0.80
N ASP A 35 -12.51 26.64 -0.48
CA ASP A 35 -11.32 27.29 0.07
C ASP A 35 -11.04 26.84 1.53
N VAL A 36 -12.09 26.54 2.29
CA VAL A 36 -11.99 26.08 3.69
C VAL A 36 -11.48 24.63 3.78
N ASP A 37 -11.89 23.77 2.86
CA ASP A 37 -11.44 22.37 2.78
C ASP A 37 -10.01 22.24 2.22
N ILE A 38 -9.62 23.12 1.29
CA ILE A 38 -8.24 23.20 0.78
C ILE A 38 -7.27 23.60 1.91
N GLU A 39 -7.68 24.51 2.79
CA GLU A 39 -6.83 24.98 3.90
C GLU A 39 -6.67 23.94 5.02
N ARG A 40 -7.72 23.16 5.32
CA ARG A 40 -7.62 21.97 6.20
C ARG A 40 -6.71 20.89 5.62
N ARG A 41 -6.79 20.60 4.32
CA ARG A 41 -5.90 19.64 3.62
C ARG A 41 -4.43 20.09 3.61
N ARG A 42 -4.15 21.41 3.48
CA ARG A 42 -2.78 21.95 3.52
C ARG A 42 -2.07 21.79 4.87
N LYS A 43 -2.79 21.91 5.99
CA LYS A 43 -2.20 21.77 7.34
C LYS A 43 -1.89 20.31 7.71
N ALA A 44 -2.69 19.35 7.25
CA ALA A 44 -2.42 17.92 7.43
C ALA A 44 -1.27 17.42 6.52
N GLY A 45 -1.15 17.99 5.32
CA GLY A 45 -0.12 17.61 4.34
C GLY A 45 1.32 17.89 4.77
N GLY A 46 1.57 18.89 5.63
CA GLY A 46 2.93 19.23 6.08
C GLY A 46 3.55 18.18 7.00
N ARG A 47 2.79 17.69 8.00
CA ARG A 47 3.28 16.67 8.95
C ARG A 47 3.39 15.30 8.30
N ALA A 48 2.40 14.90 7.51
CA ALA A 48 2.44 13.65 6.75
C ALA A 48 3.61 13.61 5.75
N ARG A 49 3.90 14.72 5.07
CA ARG A 49 5.01 14.83 4.10
C ARG A 49 6.38 14.79 4.76
N VAL A 50 6.53 15.32 5.98
CA VAL A 50 7.80 15.23 6.75
C VAL A 50 8.02 13.82 7.29
N ILE A 51 6.97 13.18 7.83
CA ILE A 51 7.03 11.79 8.31
C ILE A 51 7.34 10.84 7.15
N SER A 52 6.65 11.00 6.01
CA SER A 52 6.89 10.21 4.79
C SER A 52 8.32 10.36 4.26
N ARG A 53 8.88 11.59 4.27
CA ARG A 53 10.28 11.82 3.87
C ARG A 53 11.28 11.20 4.84
N LEU A 54 11.02 11.25 6.15
CA LEU A 54 11.87 10.62 7.15
C LEU A 54 11.84 9.09 7.02
N LEU A 55 10.66 8.49 6.90
CA LEU A 55 10.50 7.04 6.69
C LEU A 55 11.15 6.58 5.38
N SER A 56 11.01 7.35 4.30
CA SER A 56 11.67 7.05 3.02
C SER A 56 13.20 7.05 3.11
N ALA A 57 13.79 7.84 4.02
CA ALA A 57 15.24 7.88 4.17
C ALA A 57 15.80 6.66 4.90
N PHE A 58 15.02 6.02 5.77
CA PHE A 58 15.49 4.89 6.57
C PHE A 58 15.20 3.52 5.94
N ASP A 59 14.18 3.41 5.10
CA ASP A 59 13.64 2.10 4.71
C ASP A 59 13.31 1.94 3.22
N SER A 60 13.37 3.02 2.43
CA SER A 60 13.06 2.97 0.99
C SER A 60 13.92 2.02 0.15
N PRO A 61 15.25 1.83 0.38
CA PRO A 61 16.02 0.90 -0.44
C PRO A 61 15.70 -0.57 -0.11
N ALA A 62 15.35 -0.90 1.14
CA ALA A 62 15.06 -2.28 1.53
C ALA A 62 13.69 -2.74 1.02
N TYR A 63 12.64 -1.92 1.17
CA TYR A 63 11.30 -2.28 0.68
C TYR A 63 11.20 -2.30 -0.85
N ALA A 64 11.98 -1.49 -1.56
CA ALA A 64 12.00 -1.52 -3.03
C ALA A 64 12.40 -2.91 -3.57
N CYS A 65 13.31 -3.60 -2.87
CA CYS A 65 13.77 -4.95 -3.24
C CYS A 65 12.71 -6.05 -3.06
N LEU A 66 11.64 -5.78 -2.29
CA LEU A 66 10.57 -6.75 -2.04
C LEU A 66 9.38 -6.58 -2.99
N THR A 67 9.40 -5.55 -3.83
CA THR A 67 8.33 -5.34 -4.81
C THR A 67 8.35 -6.44 -5.87
N THR A 68 7.17 -6.89 -6.29
CA THR A 68 7.01 -7.89 -7.35
C THR A 68 7.70 -7.45 -8.64
N GLU A 69 7.60 -6.17 -8.99
CA GLU A 69 8.22 -5.60 -10.19
C GLU A 69 9.74 -5.75 -10.18
N PHE A 70 10.40 -5.44 -9.06
CA PHE A 70 11.85 -5.58 -8.93
C PHE A 70 12.27 -7.05 -8.97
N CYS A 71 11.57 -7.91 -8.23
CA CYS A 71 11.88 -9.34 -8.19
C CYS A 71 11.77 -9.99 -9.58
N GLU A 72 10.69 -9.73 -10.33
CA GLU A 72 10.45 -10.34 -11.63
C GLU A 72 11.36 -9.80 -12.73
N ASN A 73 11.55 -8.48 -12.78
CA ASN A 73 12.19 -7.84 -13.92
C ASN A 73 13.69 -7.58 -13.73
N VAL A 74 14.16 -7.53 -12.49
CA VAL A 74 15.57 -7.24 -12.18
C VAL A 74 16.23 -8.45 -11.53
N PHE A 75 15.75 -8.89 -10.37
CA PHE A 75 16.44 -9.91 -9.58
C PHE A 75 16.43 -11.30 -10.24
N ASN A 76 15.25 -11.83 -10.58
CA ASN A 76 15.12 -13.17 -11.17
C ASN A 76 15.79 -13.30 -12.55
N ARG A 77 15.92 -12.19 -13.29
CA ARG A 77 16.65 -12.18 -14.58
C ARG A 77 18.16 -12.16 -14.41
N ALA A 78 18.65 -11.51 -13.35
CA ALA A 78 20.07 -11.41 -13.09
C ALA A 78 20.65 -12.68 -12.45
N ILE A 79 19.83 -13.45 -11.73
CA ILE A 79 20.25 -14.64 -10.98
C ILE A 79 19.55 -15.90 -11.54
N PRO A 80 20.05 -16.48 -12.65
CA PRO A 80 19.51 -17.72 -13.18
C PRO A 80 19.91 -18.94 -12.32
N ASP A 81 19.07 -19.97 -12.34
CA ASP A 81 19.34 -21.23 -11.64
C ASP A 81 20.59 -21.93 -12.18
N VAL A 82 21.40 -22.48 -11.27
CA VAL A 82 22.65 -23.16 -11.63
C VAL A 82 22.41 -24.66 -11.83
N PRO A 83 22.84 -25.25 -12.97
CA PRO A 83 22.71 -26.69 -13.19
C PRO A 83 23.42 -27.52 -12.12
N GLY A 84 22.76 -28.55 -11.61
CA GLY A 84 23.32 -29.47 -10.61
C GLY A 84 23.15 -29.03 -9.15
N VAL A 85 22.52 -27.87 -8.90
CA VAL A 85 22.14 -27.44 -7.55
C VAL A 85 20.69 -27.80 -7.28
N SER A 86 20.40 -28.35 -6.10
CA SER A 86 19.03 -28.58 -5.64
C SER A 86 18.59 -27.44 -4.72
N TYR A 87 17.59 -26.70 -5.15
CA TYR A 87 17.00 -25.59 -4.41
C TYR A 87 15.76 -26.09 -3.65
N TYR A 88 15.64 -25.69 -2.38
CA TYR A 88 14.51 -26.01 -1.51
C TYR A 88 13.97 -24.72 -0.92
N SER A 89 12.65 -24.57 -0.87
CA SER A 89 11.97 -23.46 -0.22
C SER A 89 10.88 -23.98 0.73
N TYR A 90 10.58 -23.19 1.74
CA TYR A 90 9.45 -23.41 2.63
C TYR A 90 8.59 -22.14 2.62
N GLY A 91 7.27 -22.33 2.57
CA GLY A 91 6.29 -21.25 2.67
C GLY A 91 5.41 -21.48 3.89
N ALA A 92 4.89 -20.40 4.45
CA ALA A 92 3.88 -20.43 5.49
C ALA A 92 2.58 -19.80 5.00
N ALA A 93 1.47 -20.21 5.61
CA ALA A 93 0.20 -19.52 5.50
C ALA A 93 -0.37 -19.42 6.92
N ALA A 94 -0.85 -18.24 7.28
CA ALA A 94 -1.37 -17.96 8.61
C ALA A 94 -2.76 -17.32 8.52
N GLU A 95 -3.54 -17.50 9.58
CA GLU A 95 -4.82 -16.80 9.77
C GLU A 95 -4.66 -15.85 10.95
N PHE A 96 -5.00 -14.58 10.75
CA PHE A 96 -4.80 -13.53 11.74
C PHE A 96 -6.13 -13.16 12.40
N SER A 97 -6.11 -12.90 13.70
CA SER A 97 -7.21 -12.30 14.46
C SER A 97 -7.34 -10.79 14.17
N VAL A 98 -8.45 -10.18 14.57
CA VAL A 98 -8.75 -8.77 14.23
C VAL A 98 -7.79 -7.80 14.92
N TYR A 99 -7.15 -8.25 15.99
CA TYR A 99 -6.25 -7.44 16.82
C TYR A 99 -4.77 -7.61 16.46
N ASP A 100 -4.44 -8.48 15.50
CA ASP A 100 -3.06 -8.68 15.09
C ASP A 100 -2.56 -7.51 14.24
N THR A 101 -1.37 -7.00 14.54
CA THR A 101 -0.76 -5.87 13.82
C THR A 101 -0.60 -6.17 12.33
N LEU A 102 -0.35 -7.44 11.97
CA LEU A 102 -0.16 -7.89 10.59
C LEU A 102 -1.47 -8.21 9.87
N ARG A 103 -2.63 -8.04 10.52
CA ARG A 103 -3.93 -8.32 9.90
C ARG A 103 -4.18 -7.50 8.64
N ILE A 104 -3.81 -6.23 8.66
CA ILE A 104 -4.03 -5.31 7.54
C ILE A 104 -3.21 -5.70 6.32
N PRO A 105 -1.87 -5.83 6.39
CA PRO A 105 -1.06 -6.25 5.23
C PRO A 105 -1.48 -7.65 4.73
N TRP A 106 -1.76 -8.58 5.64
CA TRP A 106 -2.28 -9.90 5.29
C TRP A 106 -3.53 -9.84 4.43
N GLU A 107 -4.50 -9.01 4.81
CA GLU A 107 -5.78 -8.90 4.12
C GLU A 107 -5.63 -8.25 2.74
N VAL A 108 -4.75 -7.25 2.60
CA VAL A 108 -4.46 -6.61 1.32
C VAL A 108 -3.88 -7.62 0.32
N VAL A 109 -2.87 -8.37 0.73
CA VAL A 109 -2.26 -9.42 -0.11
C VAL A 109 -3.27 -10.54 -0.36
N ARG A 110 -4.03 -10.96 0.67
CA ARG A 110 -4.99 -12.07 0.55
C ARG A 110 -6.07 -11.82 -0.48
N ARG A 111 -6.57 -10.59 -0.55
CA ARG A 111 -7.60 -10.19 -1.51
C ARG A 111 -7.11 -10.26 -2.96
N ARG A 112 -5.81 -10.06 -3.20
CA ARG A 112 -5.21 -10.05 -4.53
C ARG A 112 -4.62 -11.41 -4.93
N ASP A 113 -3.79 -11.99 -4.06
CA ASP A 113 -2.92 -13.12 -4.39
C ASP A 113 -3.25 -14.41 -3.61
N GLY A 114 -4.14 -14.33 -2.60
CA GLY A 114 -4.62 -15.50 -1.85
C GLY A 114 -3.91 -15.76 -0.51
N PRO A 115 -3.95 -16.99 0.03
CA PRO A 115 -3.39 -17.31 1.35
C PRO A 115 -1.93 -16.86 1.48
N ASN A 116 -1.62 -16.11 2.54
CA ASN A 116 -0.29 -15.58 2.83
C ASN A 116 0.00 -15.61 4.34
N ASP A 117 1.24 -15.33 4.72
CA ASP A 117 1.73 -15.32 6.09
C ASP A 117 1.94 -13.90 6.65
N ALA A 118 1.47 -12.88 5.92
CA ALA A 118 1.60 -11.47 6.27
C ALA A 118 3.05 -10.96 6.36
N SER A 119 3.98 -11.63 5.66
CA SER A 119 5.36 -11.18 5.47
C SER A 119 5.56 -10.38 4.18
#